data_AF-A0AAW2UQC0-F1
#
_entry.id   AF-A0AAW2UQC0-F1
#
_cell.length_a   1.000
_cell.length_b   1.000
_cell.length_c   1.000
_cell.angle_alpha   90.00
_cell.angle_beta   90.00
_cell.angle_gamma   90.00
#
_symmetry.space_group_name_H-M   'P 1'
#
loop_
_entity.id
_entity.type
_entity.pdbx_description
1 polymer ?
#
loop_
_entity_poly.entity_id
_entity_poly.type
_entity_poly.pdbx_seq_one_letter_code
_entity_poly.pdbx_strand_id
1 'polypeptide(L)' 'MSSENSNLWHNAMKEEITSMDKNQVWELTKLPEGAKPVGCKWVYKTKRNPSGRIERYKARLVAK' A
#
# COMPACT_ATOMS: atom_id res chain seq x y z
N MET A 1 -14.09 -4.50 14.30
CA MET A 1 -12.80 -3.76 14.21
C MET A 1 -13.00 -2.55 13.29
N SER A 2 -13.74 -1.53 13.73
CA SER A 2 -13.94 -0.29 12.97
C SER A 2 -13.37 0.88 13.77
N SER A 3 -12.05 0.95 13.88
CA SER A 3 -11.40 2.16 14.40
C SER A 3 -11.45 3.24 13.33
N GLU A 4 -11.66 4.50 13.70
CA GLU A 4 -11.74 5.68 12.84
C GLU A 4 -10.61 5.76 11.78
N ASN A 5 -9.42 5.30 12.14
CA ASN A 5 -8.24 5.30 11.25
C ASN A 5 -8.23 4.16 10.21
N SER A 6 -9.08 3.15 10.34
CA SER A 6 -9.13 2.01 9.42
C SER A 6 -9.49 2.46 8.00
N ASN A 7 -10.43 3.39 7.88
CA ASN A 7 -10.82 3.95 6.59
C ASN A 7 -9.68 4.76 5.96
N LEU A 8 -8.93 5.49 6.77
CA LEU A 8 -7.79 6.30 6.32
C LEU A 8 -6.65 5.42 5.76
N TRP A 9 -6.35 4.30 6.43
CA TRP A 9 -5.38 3.33 5.93
C TRP A 9 -5.86 2.63 4.66
N HIS A 10 -7.13 2.25 4.60
CA HIS A 10 -7.71 1.62 3.43
C HIS A 10 -7.68 2.55 2.20
N ASN A 11 -7.98 3.84 2.39
CA ASN A 11 -7.86 4.84 1.33
C ASN A 11 -6.41 4.99 0.87
N ALA A 12 -5.44 5.04 1.79
CA ALA A 12 -4.02 5.10 1.43
C ALA A 12 -3.55 3.85 0.64
N MET A 13 -4.12 2.67 0.91
CA MET A 13 -3.85 1.46 0.13
C MET A 13 -4.40 1.58 -1.29
N LYS A 14 -5.64 2.05 -1.43
CA LYS A 14 -6.27 2.30 -2.75
C LYS A 14 -5.46 3.30 -3.57
N GLU A 15 -5.05 4.41 -2.97
CA GLU A 15 -4.19 5.41 -3.63
C GLU A 15 -2.90 4.79 -4.19
N GLU A 16 -2.22 3.93 -3.41
CA GLU A 16 -0.98 3.28 -3.86
C GLU A 16 -1.25 2.31 -5.01
N ILE A 17 -2.29 1.45 -4.92
CA ILE A 17 -2.67 0.53 -6.02
C ILE A 17 -2.99 1.32 -7.30
N THR A 18 -3.84 2.35 -7.20
CA THR A 18 -4.20 3.20 -8.35
C THR A 18 -2.98 3.93 -8.91
N SER A 19 -2.04 4.35 -8.07
CA SER A 19 -0.79 4.96 -8.55
C SER A 19 0.07 3.96 -9.33
N MET A 20 0.15 2.70 -8.90
CA MET A 20 0.91 1.67 -9.60
C MET A 20 0.29 1.31 -10.94
N ASP A 21 -1.04 1.26 -10.99
CA ASP A 21 -1.81 1.06 -12.23
C ASP A 21 -1.60 2.21 -13.23
N LYS A 22 -1.76 3.46 -12.77
CA LYS A 22 -1.53 4.67 -13.60
C LYS A 22 -0.12 4.76 -14.16
N ASN A 23 0.87 4.36 -13.36
CA ASN A 23 2.28 4.39 -13.75
C ASN A 23 2.71 3.13 -14.51
N GLN A 24 1.78 2.18 -14.74
CA GLN A 24 2.06 0.89 -15.38
C GLN A 24 3.27 0.17 -14.77
N VAL A 25 3.44 0.28 -13.45
CA VAL A 25 4.62 -0.27 -12.76
C VAL A 25 4.57 -1.80 -12.74
N TRP A 26 3.37 -2.38 -12.66
CA TRP A 26 3.15 -3.83 -12.62
C TRP A 26 1.97 -4.24 -13.50
N GLU A 27 2.03 -5.47 -13.98
CA GLU A 27 0.95 -6.16 -14.67
C GLU A 27 0.54 -7.38 -13.84
N LEU A 28 -0.78 -7.60 -13.71
CA LEU A 28 -1.29 -8.80 -13.05
C LEU A 28 -1.20 -9.98 -14.02
N THR A 29 -0.27 -10.91 -13.77
CA THR A 29 -0.08 -12.11 -14.59
C THR A 29 -0.32 -13.39 -13.81
N LYS A 30 -0.59 -14.48 -14.54
CA LYS A 30 -0.63 -15.83 -13.96
C LYS A 30 0.78 -16.25 -13.58
N LEU A 31 0.92 -16.97 -12.46
CA LEU A 31 2.22 -17.51 -12.04
C LEU A 31 2.76 -18.45 -13.14
N PRO A 32 3.94 -18.17 -13.71
CA PRO A 32 4.55 -19.06 -14.70
C PRO A 32 4.87 -20.43 -14.10
N GLU A 33 4.83 -21.47 -14.92
CA GLU A 33 5.16 -22.83 -14.49
C GLU A 33 6.60 -22.91 -13.98
N GLY A 34 6.80 -23.51 -12.81
CA GLY A 34 8.11 -23.61 -12.16
C GLY A 34 8.58 -22.35 -11.42
N ALA A 35 7.86 -21.22 -11.51
CA ALA A 35 8.20 -20.01 -10.79
C ALA A 35 7.69 -20.06 -9.33
N LYS A 36 8.49 -19.55 -8.39
CA LYS A 36 8.07 -19.36 -7.00
C LYS A 36 7.52 -17.94 -6.82
N PRO A 37 6.27 -17.77 -6.37
CA PRO A 37 5.72 -16.44 -6.15
C PRO A 37 6.45 -15.75 -4.99
N VAL A 38 6.75 -14.46 -5.15
CA VAL A 38 7.25 -13.62 -4.06
C VAL A 38 6.06 -13.13 -3.25
N GLY A 39 6.08 -13.36 -1.94
CA GLY A 39 5.06 -12.82 -1.06
C GLY A 39 5.11 -11.29 -1.03
N CYS A 40 3.97 -10.64 -0.83
CA CYS A 40 3.91 -9.21 -0.59
C CYS A 40 3.36 -8.91 0.81
N LYS A 41 3.71 -7.73 1.33
CA LYS A 41 3.17 -7.21 2.59
C LYS A 41 2.91 -5.72 2.48
N TRP A 42 1.94 -5.24 3.26
CA TRP A 42 1.66 -3.82 3.40
C TRP A 42 2.48 -3.22 4.54
N VAL A 43 3.10 -2.08 4.27
CA VAL A 43 3.79 -1.25 5.26
C VAL A 43 3.00 0.03 5.46
N TYR A 44 2.62 0.30 6.70
CA TYR A 44 1.83 1.46 7.09
C TYR A 44 2.71 2.45 7.86
N LYS A 45 2.64 3.74 7.50
CA LYS A 45 3.36 4.82 8.18
C LYS A 45 2.53 6.09 8.26
N THR A 46 2.38 6.65 9.46
CA THR A 46 1.79 7.97 9.65
C THR A 46 2.86 9.03 9.44
N LYS A 47 2.61 9.98 8.55
CA LYS A 47 3.41 11.19 8.39
C LYS A 47 2.83 12.27 9.32
N ARG A 48 3.72 12.88 10.09
CA ARG A 48 3.38 13.95 11.03
C ARG A 48 4.09 15.22 10.59
N ASN A 49 3.43 16.35 10.77
CA ASN A 49 4.02 17.66 10.54
C ASN A 49 5.02 18.04 11.66
N PRO A 50 5.78 19.14 11.54
CA PRO A 50 6.70 19.59 12.60
C PRO A 50 6.02 19.83 13.96
N SER A 51 4.73 20.15 13.95
CA SER A 51 3.90 20.30 15.16
C SER A 51 3.40 18.98 15.76
N GLY A 52 3.80 17.83 15.19
CA GLY A 52 3.45 16.49 15.68
C GLY A 52 2.04 16.00 15.33
N ARG A 53 1.23 16.78 14.60
CA ARG A 53 -0.10 16.39 14.12
C ARG A 53 0.01 15.47 12.90
N ILE A 54 -0.93 14.54 12.76
CA ILE A 54 -0.99 13.65 11.60
C ILE A 54 -1.32 14.49 10.37
N GLU A 55 -0.41 14.45 9.39
CA GLU A 55 -0.57 15.12 8.11
C GLU A 55 -1.09 14.13 7.06
N ARG A 56 -0.57 12.90 7.06
CA ARG A 56 -0.96 11.90 6.05
C ARG A 56 -0.77 10.47 6.54
N TYR A 57 -1.69 9.59 6.12
CA TYR A 57 -1.53 8.14 6.20
C TYR A 57 -0.86 7.63 4.93
N LYS A 58 0.22 6.86 5.06
CA LYS A 58 0.96 6.28 3.92
C LYS A 58 0.95 4.76 4.00
N ALA A 59 0.45 4.11 2.97
CA ALA A 59 0.56 2.66 2.79
C ALA A 59 1.50 2.37 1.61
N ARG A 60 2.29 1.29 1.71
CA ARG A 60 3.18 0.81 0.65
C ARG A 60 3.10 -0.70 0.53
N LEU A 61 2.95 -1.22 -0.69
CA LEU A 61 3.09 -2.65 -0.95
C LEU A 61 4.57 -2.97 -1.24
N VAL A 62 5.13 -3.92 -0.50
CA VAL A 62 6.53 -4.33 -0.65
C VAL A 62 6.66 -5.84 -0.70
N ALA A 63 7.75 -6.34 -1.28
CA ALA A 63 8.10 -7.76 -1.20
C ALA A 63 8.36 -8.17 0.27
N LYS A 64 8.00 -9.41 0.60
CA LYS A 64 8.17 -10.01 1.93
C LYS A 64 9.42 -10.86 2.01
#